data_AF-A3WSS3-F1
#
_entry.id   AF-A3WSS3-F1
#
_cell.length_a   1.000
_cell.length_b   1.000
_cell.length_c   1.000
_cell.angle_alpha   90.00
_cell.angle_beta   90.00
_cell.angle_gamma   90.00
#
_symmetry.space_group_name_H-M   'P 1'
#
loop_
_entity.id
_entity.type
_entity.pdbx_description
1 polymer ?
#
loop_
_entity_poly.entity_id
_entity_poly.type
_entity_poly.pdbx_seq_one_letter_code
_entity_poly.pdbx_strand_id
1 'polypeptide(L)' 'MTRSIDTRLKDIEARLSPVAFRTCHRVVGDSVVECEAVTAALIADGRASPSDRFIHRVMVMP' A
#
# COMPACT_ATOMS: atom_id res chain seq x y z
N MET A 1 5.17 -4.38 41.23
CA MET A 1 6.31 -4.69 40.35
C MET A 1 6.19 -3.87 39.08
N THR A 2 7.01 -2.82 38.93
CA THR A 2 6.98 -1.94 37.77
C THR A 2 7.69 -2.63 36.61
N ARG A 3 6.99 -2.95 35.52
CA ARG A 3 7.64 -3.48 34.30
C ARG A 3 8.67 -2.47 33.80
N SER A 4 9.86 -2.94 33.43
CA SER A 4 10.88 -2.06 32.85
C SER A 4 10.37 -1.47 31.54
N ILE A 5 10.89 -0.28 31.21
CA ILE A 5 10.56 0.41 29.96
C ILE A 5 10.87 -0.49 28.75
N ASP A 6 11.97 -1.23 28.78
CA ASP A 6 12.35 -2.19 27.73
C ASP A 6 11.31 -3.30 27.53
N THR A 7 10.75 -3.86 28.61
CA THR A 7 9.71 -4.89 28.50
C THR A 7 8.44 -4.32 27.86
N ARG A 8 8.09 -3.07 28.21
CA ARG A 8 6.93 -2.39 27.64
C ARG A 8 7.13 -2.07 26.16
N LEU A 9 8.32 -1.64 25.77
CA LEU A 9 8.69 -1.39 24.37
C LEU A 9 8.60 -2.67 23.53
N LYS A 10 9.20 -3.78 24.00
CA LYS A 10 9.13 -5.07 23.31
C LYS A 10 7.71 -5.59 23.14
N ASP A 11 6.86 -5.43 24.15
CA ASP A 11 5.44 -5.81 24.06
C ASP A 11 4.68 -4.94 23.05
N ILE A 12 5.01 -3.66 22.92
CA ILE A 12 4.41 -2.76 21.93
C ILE A 12 4.88 -3.13 20.52
N GLU A 13 6.18 -3.37 20.33
CA GLU A 13 6.75 -3.82 19.06
C GLU A 13 6.19 -5.18 18.62
N ALA A 14 5.99 -6.11 19.55
CA ALA A 14 5.37 -7.41 19.26
C ALA A 14 3.87 -7.32 18.96
N ARG A 15 3.17 -6.30 19.48
CA ARG A 15 1.74 -6.05 19.25
C ARG A 15 1.47 -5.15 18.06
N LEU A 16 2.47 -4.39 17.62
CA LEU A 16 2.50 -3.83 16.28
C LEU A 16 2.59 -5.02 15.33
N SER A 17 1.41 -5.53 14.95
CA SER A 17 1.27 -6.25 13.70
C SER A 17 2.06 -5.45 12.67
N PRO A 18 2.91 -6.08 11.84
CA PRO A 18 3.38 -5.43 10.64
C PRO A 18 2.11 -5.21 9.84
N VAL A 19 1.39 -4.11 10.12
CA VAL A 19 0.27 -3.61 9.34
C VAL A 19 0.89 -3.56 7.98
N ALA A 20 0.55 -4.59 7.18
CA ALA A 20 1.34 -4.99 6.04
C ALA A 20 1.68 -3.72 5.30
N PHE A 21 2.97 -3.38 5.21
CA PHE A 21 3.42 -2.26 4.41
C PHE A 21 3.06 -2.62 2.97
N ARG A 22 1.78 -2.40 2.62
CA ARG A 22 1.25 -2.58 1.29
C ARG A 22 1.78 -1.39 0.55
N THR A 23 2.58 -1.67 -0.46
CA THR A 23 3.13 -0.63 -1.31
C THR A 23 1.95 0.16 -1.87
N CYS A 24 2.03 1.49 -1.79
CA CYS A 24 1.03 2.37 -2.38
C CYS A 24 1.50 2.77 -3.77
N HIS A 25 0.78 2.34 -4.80
CA HIS A 25 1.04 2.71 -6.20
C HIS A 25 0.06 3.81 -6.60
N ARG A 26 0.59 4.92 -7.13
CA ARG A 26 -0.23 5.98 -7.69
C ARG A 26 -0.28 5.81 -9.20
N VAL A 27 -1.49 5.68 -9.74
CA VAL A 27 -1.73 5.53 -11.19
C VAL A 27 -2.50 6.75 -11.67
N VAL A 28 -2.03 7.35 -12.75
CA VAL A 28 -2.66 8.52 -13.38
C VAL A 28 -3.01 8.14 -14.81
N GLY A 29 -4.22 8.48 -15.24
CA GLY A 29 -4.69 8.26 -16.60
C GLY A 29 -5.85 9.19 -16.93
N ASP A 30 -6.29 9.18 -18.17
CA ASP A 30 -7.38 10.03 -18.67
C ASP A 30 -8.76 9.38 -18.46
N SER A 31 -8.78 8.09 -18.07
CA SER A 31 -9.99 7.37 -17.67
C SER A 31 -9.72 6.34 -16.56
N VAL A 32 -10.79 5.84 -15.95
CA VAL A 32 -10.72 4.72 -14.99
C VAL A 32 -10.19 3.46 -15.67
N VAL A 33 -10.68 3.17 -16.88
CA VAL A 33 -10.29 1.98 -17.66
C VAL A 33 -8.79 1.98 -17.94
N GLU A 34 -8.22 3.15 -18.25
CA GLU A 34 -6.78 3.29 -18.44
C GLU A 34 -6.00 3.08 -17.13
N CYS A 35 -6.47 3.64 -16.01
CA CYS A 35 -5.85 3.41 -14.71
C CYS A 35 -5.87 1.93 -14.31
N GLU A 36 -6.95 1.21 -14.61
CA GLU A 36 -7.07 -0.22 -14.38
C GLU A 36 -6.12 -1.02 -15.28
N ALA A 37 -5.99 -0.65 -16.56
CA ALA A 37 -5.05 -1.28 -17.49
C ALA A 37 -3.59 -1.13 -17.04
N VAL A 38 -3.21 0.07 -16.59
CA VAL A 38 -1.86 0.31 -16.03
C VAL A 38 -1.65 -0.48 -14.74
N THR A 39 -2.66 -0.59 -13.89
CA THR A 39 -2.60 -1.41 -12.67
C THR A 39 -2.37 -2.89 -13.02
N ALA A 40 -3.11 -3.43 -13.99
CA ALA A 40 -2.94 -4.80 -14.45
C ALA A 40 -1.55 -5.05 -15.05
N ALA A 41 -1.02 -4.10 -15.81
CA ALA A 41 0.34 -4.18 -16.36
C ALA A 41 1.40 -4.21 -15.26
N LEU A 42 1.29 -3.35 -14.23
CA LEU A 42 2.22 -3.34 -13.10
C LEU A 42 2.24 -4.69 -12.34
N ILE A 43 1.07 -5.33 -12.22
CA ILE A 43 0.95 -6.65 -11.59
C ILE A 43 1.55 -7.74 -12.49
N ALA A 44 1.25 -7.71 -13.79
CA ALA A 44 1.78 -8.67 -14.75
C ALA A 44 3.33 -8.60 -14.85
N ASP A 45 3.89 -7.39 -14.76
CA ASP A 45 5.33 -7.14 -14.75
C ASP A 45 6.00 -7.49 -13.41
N GLY A 46 5.24 -7.93 -12.40
CA GLY A 46 5.74 -8.24 -11.06
C GLY A 46 6.21 -7.04 -10.25
N ARG A 47 5.89 -5.82 -10.71
CA ARG A 47 6.25 -4.55 -10.06
C ARG A 47 5.27 -4.16 -8.95
N ALA A 48 4.10 -4.79 -8.92
CA ALA A 48 3.08 -4.61 -7.90
C ALA A 48 2.41 -5.94 -7.55
N SER A 49 1.89 -6.04 -6.33
CA SER A 49 1.06 -7.16 -5.89
C SER A 49 -0.43 -6.81 -6.05
N PRO A 50 -1.32 -7.79 -6.34
CA PRO A 50 -2.77 -7.58 -6.24
C PRO A 50 -3.25 -7.11 -4.87
N SER A 51 -2.46 -7.39 -3.82
CA SER A 51 -2.74 -6.95 -2.45
C SER A 51 -2.20 -5.55 -2.14
N ASP A 52 -1.47 -4.92 -3.05
CA ASP A 52 -1.00 -3.55 -2.89
C ASP A 52 -2.17 -2.55 -2.95
N ARG A 53 -1.92 -1.32 -2.50
CA ARG A 53 -2.93 -0.24 -2.58
C ARG A 53 -2.70 0.56 -3.85
N PHE A 54 -3.72 0.65 -4.69
CA PHE A 54 -3.68 1.49 -5.90
C PHE A 54 -4.56 2.72 -5.70
N ILE A 55 -3.99 3.90 -5.95
CA ILE A 55 -4.71 5.17 -5.95
C ILE A 55 -4.76 5.66 -7.40
N HIS A 56 -5.95 5.59 -8.00
CA HIS A 56 -6.21 6.08 -9.35
C HIS A 56 -6.52 7.57 -9.33
N ARG A 57 -5.88 8.34 -10.22
CA ARG A 57 -6.18 9.75 -10.46
C ARG A 57 -6.54 9.91 -11.93
N VAL A 58 -7.83 10.11 -12.18
CA VAL A 58 -8.34 10.38 -13.53
C VAL A 58 -8.21 11.87 -13.83
N MET A 59 -7.49 12.22 -14.90
CA MET A 59 -7.42 13.58 -15.40
C MET A 59 -8.52 13.79 -16.43
N VAL A 60 -9.59 14.49 -16.02
CA VAL A 60 -10.62 14.94 -16.95
C VAL A 60 -10.16 16.28 -17.51
N MET A 61 -9.71 16.30 -18.77
CA MET A 61 -9.52 17.57 -19.46
C MET A 61 -10.90 18.24 -19.66
N PRO A 62 -11.04 19.54 -19.36
CA PRO A 62 -12.30 20.26 -19.51
C PRO A 62 -12.74 20.41 -20.97
#